data_AF-A0A919Z860-F1
#
_entry.id   AF-A0A919Z860-F1
#
_cell.length_a   1.000
_cell.length_b   1.000
_cell.length_c   1.000
_cell.angle_alpha   90.00
_cell.angle_beta   90.00
_cell.angle_gamma   90.00
#
_symmetry.space_group_name_H-M   'P 1'
#
loop_
_entity.id
_entity.type
_entity.pdbx_description
1 polymer ?
#
loop_
_entity_poly.entity_id
_entity_poly.type
_entity_poly.pdbx_seq_one_letter_code
_entity_poly.pdbx_strand_id
1 'polypeptide(L)'
;MFKPLFATMHDVLADIMTDYEAASEEEQRFLQEQLLVLKAMGDSCLEEWLLFEEKLGQVMAIIRQHAGESTFEPEGEESAAATAAASAISLEEPQQEEFVQAQGYYKLSMFDRAAGKLNELIRRHPDFLLARIYLAMSHLQLGHHGEAMRQFLFLLPLTDNGRVKAISYTAMGCIHVENDNLEQALECFKQAYLEDPACVEGSVVGQVGKRLM
;
A
#
# COMPACT_ATOMS: atom_id res chain seq x y z
N MET A 1 -15.11 17.67 -2.66
CA MET A 1 -16.39 17.76 -1.92
C MET A 1 -16.26 17.19 -0.50
N PHE A 2 -15.56 16.06 -0.30
CA PHE A 2 -15.41 15.44 1.03
C PHE A 2 -14.31 16.01 1.94
N LYS A 3 -13.29 16.68 1.38
CA LYS A 3 -12.15 17.21 2.16
C LYS A 3 -12.55 18.10 3.35
N PRO A 4 -13.51 19.05 3.23
CA PRO A 4 -13.92 19.86 4.37
C PRO A 4 -14.63 19.06 5.46
N LEU A 5 -15.46 18.08 5.08
CA LEU A 5 -16.18 17.21 6.01
C LEU A 5 -15.20 16.37 6.84
N PHE A 6 -14.25 15.70 6.18
CA PHE A 6 -13.24 14.90 6.86
C PHE A 6 -12.30 15.75 7.71
N ALA A 7 -11.95 16.96 7.28
CA ALA A 7 -11.20 17.90 8.11
C ALA A 7 -11.94 18.18 9.43
N THR A 8 -13.23 18.52 9.37
CA THR A 8 -14.04 18.73 10.59
C THR A 8 -14.10 17.47 11.46
N MET A 9 -14.25 16.28 10.87
CA MET A 9 -14.26 15.02 11.63
C MET A 9 -12.92 14.76 12.34
N HIS A 10 -11.80 15.05 11.67
CA HIS A 10 -10.47 14.90 12.26
C HIS A 10 -10.21 15.89 13.39
N ASP A 11 -10.65 17.15 13.23
CA ASP A 11 -10.51 18.16 14.28
C ASP A 11 -11.26 17.72 15.55
N VAL A 12 -12.50 17.26 15.42
CA VAL A 12 -13.30 16.78 16.58
C VAL A 12 -12.68 15.52 17.21
N LEU A 13 -12.09 14.62 16.42
CA LEU A 13 -11.34 13.47 16.96
C LEU A 13 -10.09 13.89 17.71
N ALA A 14 -9.36 14.90 17.23
CA ALA A 14 -8.16 15.42 17.90
C ALA A 14 -8.51 16.06 19.25
N ASP A 15 -9.62 16.79 19.32
CA ASP A 15 -10.15 17.36 20.57
C ASP A 15 -10.52 16.25 21.56
N ILE A 16 -11.25 15.21 21.11
CA ILE A 16 -11.59 14.05 21.95
C ILE A 16 -10.32 13.34 22.45
N MET A 17 -9.31 13.13 21.60
CA MET A 17 -8.05 12.47 21.99
C MET A 17 -7.27 13.25 23.04
N THR A 18 -7.38 14.59 23.03
CA THR A 18 -6.61 15.47 23.93
C THR A 18 -7.32 15.66 25.26
N ASP A 19 -8.64 15.86 25.23
CA ASP A 19 -9.37 16.37 26.39
C ASP A 19 -10.03 15.27 27.22
N TYR A 20 -10.24 14.07 26.66
CA TYR A 20 -11.03 13.02 27.29
C TYR A 20 -10.49 12.54 28.65
N GLU A 21 -9.18 12.38 28.79
CA GLU A 21 -8.57 11.91 30.05
C GLU A 21 -8.60 12.97 31.16
N ALA A 22 -8.62 14.25 30.79
CA ALA A 22 -8.61 15.38 31.73
C ALA A 22 -10.02 15.96 32.01
N ALA A 23 -11.02 15.57 31.22
CA ALA A 23 -12.39 16.05 31.30
C ALA A 23 -13.17 15.51 32.51
N SER A 24 -14.13 16.30 32.99
CA SER A 24 -15.10 15.88 34.01
C SER A 24 -16.07 14.83 33.47
N GLU A 25 -16.79 14.12 34.35
CA GLU A 25 -17.74 13.06 33.93
C GLU A 25 -18.84 13.57 32.99
N GLU A 26 -19.29 14.82 33.13
CA GLU A 26 -20.29 15.43 32.23
C GLU A 26 -19.69 15.74 30.85
N GLU A 27 -18.47 16.27 30.81
CA GLU A 27 -17.73 16.54 29.57
C GLU A 27 -17.35 15.24 28.85
N GLN A 28 -16.95 14.20 29.57
CA GLN A 28 -16.68 12.88 29.00
C GLN A 28 -17.91 12.27 28.32
N ARG A 29 -19.11 12.39 28.91
CA ARG A 29 -20.36 11.96 28.26
C ARG A 29 -20.61 12.73 26.97
N PHE A 30 -20.39 14.03 26.98
CA PHE A 30 -20.54 14.86 25.78
C PHE A 30 -19.54 14.47 24.67
N LEU A 31 -18.28 14.21 25.01
CA LEU A 31 -17.26 13.72 24.06
C LEU A 31 -17.61 12.33 23.51
N GLN A 32 -18.19 11.44 24.32
CA GLN A 32 -18.69 10.14 23.86
C GLN A 32 -19.86 10.28 22.88
N GLU A 33 -20.79 11.18 23.13
CA GLU A 33 -21.89 11.48 22.20
C GLU A 33 -21.35 12.00 20.85
N GLN A 34 -20.38 12.91 20.88
CA GLN A 34 -19.70 13.37 19.65
C GLN A 34 -19.01 12.24 18.90
N LEU A 35 -18.35 11.31 19.61
CA LEU A 35 -17.73 10.14 19.00
C LEU A 35 -18.75 9.22 18.32
N LEU A 36 -19.92 9.02 18.93
CA LEU A 36 -21.01 8.22 18.34
C LEU A 36 -21.56 8.88 17.07
N VAL A 37 -21.73 10.20 17.08
CA VAL A 37 -22.16 10.96 15.90
C VAL A 37 -21.13 10.85 14.78
N LEU A 38 -19.83 10.99 15.08
CA LEU A 38 -18.76 10.83 14.11
C LEU A 38 -18.73 9.41 13.49
N LYS A 39 -18.95 8.38 14.29
CA LYS A 39 -19.06 7.00 13.79
C LYS A 39 -20.23 6.84 12.83
N ALA A 40 -21.42 7.29 13.22
CA ALA A 40 -22.61 7.22 12.36
C ALA A 40 -22.42 8.00 11.04
N MET A 41 -21.75 9.15 11.10
CA MET A 41 -21.40 9.92 9.90
C MET A 41 -20.41 9.17 9.00
N GLY A 42 -19.40 8.51 9.60
CA GLY A 42 -18.45 7.66 8.87
C GLY A 42 -19.13 6.48 8.18
N ASP A 43 -20.02 5.79 8.89
CA ASP A 43 -20.80 4.66 8.36
C ASP A 43 -21.66 5.10 7.15
N SER A 44 -22.37 6.23 7.27
CA SER A 44 -23.16 6.77 6.17
C SER A 44 -22.31 7.19 4.96
N CYS A 45 -21.12 7.78 5.18
CA CYS A 45 -20.20 8.09 4.08
C CYS A 45 -19.72 6.82 3.37
N LEU A 46 -19.45 5.75 4.12
CA LEU A 46 -19.02 4.47 3.57
C LEU A 46 -20.13 3.82 2.73
N GLU A 47 -21.38 3.84 3.20
CA GLU A 47 -22.53 3.33 2.45
C GLU A 47 -22.72 4.04 1.12
N GLU A 48 -22.70 5.38 1.12
CA GLU A 48 -22.82 6.18 -0.10
C GLU A 48 -21.66 5.94 -1.07
N TRP A 49 -20.45 5.74 -0.54
CA TRP A 49 -19.28 5.39 -1.35
C TRP A 49 -19.42 4.01 -2.00
N LEU A 50 -19.87 3.00 -1.25
CA LEU A 50 -20.11 1.66 -1.79
C LEU A 50 -21.19 1.68 -2.88
N LEU A 51 -22.27 2.43 -2.69
CA LEU A 51 -23.33 2.58 -3.69
C LEU A 51 -22.82 3.28 -4.97
N PHE A 52 -21.96 4.28 -4.81
CA PHE A 52 -21.29 4.94 -5.93
C PHE A 52 -20.41 3.96 -6.71
N GLU A 53 -19.56 3.20 -6.02
CA GLU A 53 -18.67 2.20 -6.63
C GLU A 53 -19.45 1.08 -7.34
N GLU A 54 -20.57 0.63 -6.77
CA GLU A 54 -21.44 -0.36 -7.42
C GLU A 54 -21.98 0.17 -8.76
N LYS A 55 -22.52 1.39 -8.77
CA LYS A 55 -23.03 2.04 -9.99
C LYS A 55 -21.93 2.30 -10.99
N LEU A 56 -20.76 2.74 -10.53
CA LEU A 56 -19.58 2.95 -11.36
C LEU A 56 -19.16 1.64 -12.04
N GLY A 57 -19.11 0.54 -11.28
CA GLY A 57 -18.81 -0.79 -11.81
C GLY A 57 -19.81 -1.25 -12.86
N GLN A 58 -21.11 -1.03 -12.64
CA GLN A 58 -22.16 -1.33 -13.61
C GLN A 58 -21.98 -0.52 -14.90
N VAL A 59 -21.71 0.78 -14.80
CA VAL A 59 -21.48 1.65 -15.96
C VAL A 59 -20.23 1.23 -16.72
N MET A 60 -19.13 0.94 -16.02
CA MET A 60 -17.89 0.45 -16.62
C MET A 60 -18.09 -0.88 -17.34
N ALA A 61 -18.91 -1.79 -16.79
CA ALA A 61 -19.25 -3.06 -17.45
C ALA A 61 -20.06 -2.83 -18.74
N ILE A 62 -21.02 -1.92 -18.73
CA ILE A 62 -21.79 -1.53 -19.93
C ILE A 62 -20.86 -0.95 -20.99
N ILE A 63 -19.96 -0.04 -20.60
CA ILE A 63 -18.98 0.57 -21.51
C ILE A 63 -18.08 -0.50 -22.15
N ARG A 64 -17.54 -1.44 -21.35
CA ARG A 64 -16.70 -2.55 -21.86
C ARG A 64 -17.44 -3.44 -22.84
N GLN A 65 -18.71 -3.74 -22.59
CA GLN A 65 -19.53 -4.56 -23.49
C GLN A 65 -19.80 -3.88 -24.85
N HIS A 66 -19.88 -2.54 -24.88
CA HIS A 66 -20.24 -1.80 -26.09
C HIS A 66 -19.05 -1.24 -26.87
N ALA A 67 -17.91 -1.01 -26.22
CA ALA A 67 -16.79 -0.27 -26.83
C ALA A 67 -15.67 -1.16 -27.40
N GLY A 68 -15.67 -2.48 -27.15
CA GLY A 68 -14.46 -3.29 -27.36
C GLY A 68 -13.33 -2.86 -26.40
N GLU A 69 -12.33 -3.71 -26.21
CA GLU A 69 -11.34 -3.68 -25.10
C GLU A 69 -10.54 -2.38 -24.85
N SER A 70 -10.74 -1.29 -25.58
CA SER A 70 -9.73 -0.21 -25.67
C SER A 70 -10.08 1.15 -25.04
N THR A 71 -11.19 1.35 -24.33
CA THR A 71 -11.68 2.75 -24.17
C THR A 71 -11.83 3.33 -22.77
N PHE A 72 -11.65 2.59 -21.68
CA PHE A 72 -11.71 3.18 -20.33
C PHE A 72 -10.73 2.51 -19.37
N GLU A 73 -9.50 3.05 -19.33
CA GLU A 73 -8.64 2.94 -18.16
C GLU A 73 -8.94 4.13 -17.22
N PRO A 74 -9.31 3.91 -15.95
CA PRO A 74 -9.48 5.00 -15.02
C PRO A 74 -8.10 5.51 -14.58
N GLU A 75 -7.67 6.65 -15.13
CA GLU A 75 -6.69 7.51 -14.49
C GLU A 75 -7.33 8.10 -13.22
N GLY A 76 -7.09 7.44 -12.08
CA GLY A 76 -7.55 7.86 -10.75
C GLY A 76 -6.57 7.40 -9.69
N GLU A 77 -5.93 8.37 -9.04
CA GLU A 77 -4.60 8.33 -8.43
C GLU A 77 -4.41 7.55 -7.11
N GLU A 78 -5.31 6.66 -6.66
CA GLU A 78 -5.20 6.06 -5.30
C GLU A 78 -4.77 4.58 -5.20
N SER A 79 -4.14 4.03 -6.24
CA SER A 79 -3.46 2.72 -6.16
C SER A 79 -2.07 2.71 -6.83
N ALA A 80 -1.41 3.88 -6.88
CA ALA A 80 -0.20 4.09 -7.67
C ALA A 80 1.05 3.28 -7.23
N ALA A 81 1.05 2.64 -6.06
CA ALA A 81 2.16 1.79 -5.63
C ALA A 81 2.02 0.33 -6.11
N ALA A 82 0.79 -0.20 -6.20
CA ALA A 82 0.55 -1.58 -6.60
C ALA A 82 0.29 -1.73 -8.11
N THR A 83 -0.28 -0.72 -8.76
CA THR A 83 -0.68 -0.80 -10.18
C THR A 83 0.37 -0.24 -11.15
N ALA A 84 1.24 0.68 -10.72
CA ALA A 84 2.28 1.24 -11.60
C ALA A 84 3.41 0.24 -11.94
N ALA A 85 3.56 -0.81 -11.13
CA ALA A 85 4.42 -1.95 -11.48
C ALA A 85 3.70 -2.98 -12.38
N ALA A 86 2.37 -2.91 -12.49
CA ALA A 86 1.55 -3.83 -13.29
C ALA A 86 1.30 -3.33 -14.72
N SER A 87 1.28 -2.02 -14.97
CA SER A 87 0.90 -1.44 -16.27
C SER A 87 2.01 -1.35 -17.33
N ALA A 88 3.23 -1.83 -17.03
CA ALA A 88 4.35 -1.81 -17.98
C ALA A 88 4.67 -3.17 -18.62
N ILE A 89 3.91 -4.23 -18.29
CA ILE A 89 4.19 -5.58 -18.78
C ILE A 89 2.88 -6.14 -19.32
N SER A 90 2.81 -6.39 -20.63
CA SER A 90 1.74 -7.18 -21.22
C SER A 90 1.89 -8.61 -20.67
N LEU A 91 1.09 -8.93 -19.64
CA LEU A 91 1.11 -10.24 -19.00
C LEU A 91 0.31 -11.21 -19.86
N GLU A 92 0.83 -12.42 -20.06
CA GLU A 92 0.02 -13.48 -20.64
C GLU A 92 -1.11 -13.82 -19.65
N GLU A 93 -2.35 -13.99 -20.15
CA GLU A 93 -3.54 -14.32 -19.34
C GLU A 93 -3.30 -15.34 -18.19
N PRO A 94 -2.59 -16.46 -18.38
CA PRO A 94 -2.34 -17.42 -17.29
C PRO A 94 -1.43 -16.87 -16.18
N GLN A 95 -0.47 -15.99 -16.50
CA GLN A 95 0.41 -15.36 -15.50
C GLN A 95 -0.38 -14.40 -14.62
N GLN A 96 -1.33 -13.68 -15.24
CA GLN A 96 -2.20 -12.72 -14.57
C GLN A 96 -3.18 -13.40 -13.61
N GLU A 97 -3.81 -14.49 -14.02
CA GLU A 97 -4.76 -15.23 -13.16
C GLU A 97 -4.09 -15.81 -11.92
N GLU A 98 -2.94 -16.47 -12.09
CA GLU A 98 -2.18 -17.05 -10.98
C GLU A 98 -1.65 -15.98 -10.03
N PHE A 99 -1.24 -14.84 -10.57
CA PHE A 99 -0.84 -13.69 -9.76
C PHE A 99 -2.02 -13.12 -8.96
N VAL A 100 -3.19 -12.95 -9.56
CA VAL A 100 -4.40 -12.46 -8.89
C VAL A 100 -4.78 -13.40 -7.74
N GLN A 101 -4.67 -14.71 -7.92
CA GLN A 101 -4.90 -15.67 -6.84
C GLN A 101 -3.91 -15.48 -5.69
N ALA A 102 -2.61 -15.37 -6.00
CA ALA A 102 -1.58 -15.16 -4.99
C ALA A 102 -1.76 -13.82 -4.24
N GLN A 103 -2.14 -12.77 -4.97
CA GLN A 103 -2.48 -11.47 -4.40
C GLN A 103 -3.71 -11.57 -3.48
N GLY A 104 -4.70 -12.38 -3.84
CA GLY A 104 -5.86 -12.68 -2.99
C GLY A 104 -5.44 -13.30 -1.65
N TYR A 105 -4.57 -14.31 -1.67
CA TYR A 105 -4.02 -14.89 -0.44
C TYR A 105 -3.28 -13.84 0.40
N TYR A 106 -2.48 -12.98 -0.23
CA TYR A 106 -1.78 -11.89 0.46
C TYR A 106 -2.76 -10.92 1.15
N LYS A 107 -3.79 -10.45 0.42
CA LYS A 107 -4.80 -9.53 0.96
C LYS A 107 -5.60 -10.12 2.13
N LEU A 108 -5.77 -11.44 2.15
CA LEU A 108 -6.40 -12.18 3.24
C LEU A 108 -5.43 -12.56 4.37
N SER A 109 -4.21 -11.99 4.38
CA SER A 109 -3.15 -12.28 5.36
C SER A 109 -2.69 -13.75 5.42
N MET A 110 -2.97 -14.53 4.39
CA MET A 110 -2.53 -15.92 4.24
C MET A 110 -1.13 -15.94 3.60
N PHE A 111 -0.15 -15.34 4.29
CA PHE A 111 1.16 -15.02 3.72
C PHE A 111 1.98 -16.26 3.35
N ASP A 112 1.81 -17.36 4.07
CA ASP A 112 2.40 -18.66 3.78
C ASP A 112 1.93 -19.20 2.42
N ARG A 113 0.61 -19.16 2.17
CA ARG A 113 0.01 -19.60 0.91
C ARG A 113 0.36 -18.68 -0.25
N ALA A 114 0.35 -17.37 0.01
CA ALA A 114 0.79 -16.38 -0.96
C ALA A 114 2.24 -16.64 -1.39
N ALA A 115 3.16 -16.80 -0.43
CA ALA A 115 4.57 -17.09 -0.72
C ALA A 115 4.77 -18.39 -1.52
N GLY A 116 3.99 -19.43 -1.21
CA GLY A 116 4.01 -20.68 -1.98
C GLY A 116 3.63 -20.46 -3.46
N LYS A 117 2.50 -19.79 -3.71
CA LYS A 117 2.02 -19.50 -5.07
C LYS A 117 2.96 -18.58 -5.84
N LEU A 118 3.49 -17.55 -5.18
CA LEU A 118 4.43 -16.60 -5.80
C LEU A 118 5.76 -17.27 -6.17
N ASN A 119 6.27 -18.18 -5.33
CA ASN A 119 7.45 -18.97 -5.67
C ASN A 119 7.23 -19.86 -6.90
N GLU A 120 6.07 -20.51 -7.02
CA GLU A 120 5.72 -21.31 -8.21
C GLU A 120 5.65 -20.44 -9.47
N LEU A 121 5.11 -19.22 -9.34
CA LEU A 121 5.00 -18.27 -10.43
C LEU A 121 6.38 -17.75 -10.88
N ILE A 122 7.24 -17.34 -9.94
CA ILE A 122 8.60 -16.85 -10.22
C ILE A 122 9.49 -17.94 -10.82
N ARG A 123 9.31 -19.21 -10.44
CA ARG A 123 10.07 -20.32 -11.07
C ARG A 123 9.80 -20.44 -12.57
N ARG A 124 8.58 -20.12 -13.00
CA ARG A 124 8.19 -20.16 -14.42
C ARG A 124 8.43 -18.83 -15.13
N HIS A 125 8.29 -17.73 -14.41
CA HIS A 125 8.46 -16.37 -14.91
C HIS A 125 9.43 -15.59 -13.99
N PRO A 126 10.75 -15.81 -14.12
CA PRO A 126 11.76 -15.23 -13.22
C PRO A 126 11.80 -13.70 -13.21
N ASP A 127 11.38 -13.10 -14.32
CA ASP A 127 11.39 -11.66 -14.58
C ASP A 127 10.08 -10.97 -14.13
N PHE A 128 9.12 -11.73 -13.57
CA PHE A 128 7.87 -11.16 -13.11
C PHE A 128 8.04 -10.42 -11.77
N LEU A 129 8.49 -9.15 -11.89
CA LEU A 129 8.89 -8.28 -10.79
C LEU A 129 7.81 -8.17 -9.71
N LEU A 130 6.56 -8.03 -10.11
CA LEU A 130 5.46 -7.84 -9.17
C LEU A 130 5.26 -9.06 -8.27
N ALA A 131 5.38 -10.28 -8.80
CA ALA A 131 5.33 -11.48 -7.97
C ALA A 131 6.50 -11.54 -6.98
N ARG A 132 7.69 -11.09 -7.38
CA ARG A 132 8.87 -11.04 -6.49
C ARG A 132 8.70 -10.03 -5.36
N ILE A 133 8.09 -8.88 -5.65
CA ILE A 133 7.73 -7.87 -4.64
C ILE A 133 6.76 -8.48 -3.62
N TYR A 134 5.66 -9.08 -4.08
CA TYR A 134 4.69 -9.71 -3.19
C TYR A 134 5.30 -10.87 -2.39
N LEU A 135 6.24 -11.62 -2.96
CA LEU A 135 6.93 -12.70 -2.25
C LEU A 135 7.80 -12.12 -1.12
N ALA A 136 8.56 -11.06 -1.41
CA ALA A 136 9.37 -10.36 -0.42
C ALA A 136 8.51 -9.83 0.74
N MET A 137 7.37 -9.20 0.41
CA MET A 137 6.42 -8.72 1.40
C MET A 137 5.77 -9.85 2.21
N SER A 138 5.42 -10.99 1.60
CA SER A 138 4.93 -12.15 2.33
C SER A 138 5.95 -12.65 3.34
N HIS A 139 7.24 -12.69 2.97
CA HIS A 139 8.30 -13.08 3.89
C HIS A 139 8.49 -12.06 5.02
N LEU A 140 8.35 -10.75 4.77
CA LEU A 140 8.34 -9.72 5.81
C LEU A 140 7.23 -9.96 6.84
N GLN A 141 5.99 -10.16 6.36
CA GLN A 141 4.84 -10.38 7.24
C GLN A 141 4.94 -11.68 8.07
N LEU A 142 5.72 -12.65 7.59
CA LEU A 142 6.03 -13.89 8.30
C LEU A 142 7.24 -13.76 9.25
N GLY A 143 7.92 -12.62 9.30
CA GLY A 143 9.17 -12.44 10.06
C GLY A 143 10.39 -13.14 9.45
N HIS A 144 10.29 -13.62 8.19
CA HIS A 144 11.37 -14.27 7.46
C HIS A 144 12.32 -13.23 6.83
N HIS A 145 12.98 -12.43 7.66
CA HIS A 145 13.75 -11.25 7.25
C HIS A 145 14.85 -11.57 6.22
N GLY A 146 15.56 -12.69 6.39
CA GLY A 146 16.63 -13.09 5.46
C GLY A 146 16.10 -13.42 4.06
N GLU A 147 14.94 -14.07 3.96
CA GLU A 147 14.33 -14.40 2.67
C GLU A 147 13.76 -13.14 2.01
N ALA A 148 13.10 -12.26 2.79
CA ALA A 148 12.61 -10.98 2.29
C ALA A 148 13.76 -10.12 1.70
N MET A 149 14.84 -9.97 2.45
CA MET A 149 16.06 -9.26 2.03
C MET A 149 16.59 -9.82 0.71
N ARG A 150 16.68 -11.15 0.60
CA ARG A 150 17.16 -11.81 -0.62
C ARG A 150 16.29 -11.48 -1.83
N GLN A 151 14.98 -11.45 -1.68
CA GLN A 151 14.08 -11.12 -2.79
C GLN A 151 14.19 -9.66 -3.24
N PHE A 152 14.34 -8.71 -2.31
CA PHE A 152 14.58 -7.31 -2.67
C PHE A 152 15.93 -7.10 -3.36
N LEU A 153 16.99 -7.75 -2.88
CA LEU A 153 18.30 -7.72 -3.54
C LEU A 153 18.26 -8.28 -4.96
N PHE A 154 17.47 -9.34 -5.20
CA PHE A 154 17.24 -9.84 -6.56
C PHE A 154 16.44 -8.89 -7.44
N LEU A 155 15.59 -8.04 -6.86
CA LEU A 155 14.74 -7.13 -7.61
C LEU A 155 15.52 -5.94 -8.18
N LEU A 156 16.48 -5.40 -7.41
CA LEU A 156 17.26 -4.21 -7.77
C LEU A 156 17.92 -4.27 -9.17
N PRO A 157 18.58 -5.37 -9.59
CA PRO A 157 19.18 -5.44 -10.93
C PRO A 157 18.18 -5.74 -12.06
N LEU A 158 16.94 -6.13 -11.73
CA LEU A 158 15.93 -6.54 -12.72
C LEU A 158 14.99 -5.39 -13.13
N THR A 159 15.15 -4.20 -12.55
CA THR A 159 14.29 -3.06 -12.84
C THR A 159 15.09 -1.77 -12.89
N ASP A 160 14.69 -0.86 -13.77
CA ASP A 160 15.17 0.53 -13.79
C ASP A 160 14.14 1.51 -13.22
N ASN A 161 13.03 1.00 -12.67
CA ASN A 161 11.99 1.82 -12.08
C ASN A 161 12.43 2.34 -10.70
N GLY A 162 12.73 3.64 -10.62
CA GLY A 162 13.17 4.31 -9.39
C GLY A 162 12.21 4.10 -8.21
N ARG A 163 10.89 4.10 -8.44
CA ARG A 163 9.90 3.83 -7.38
C ARG A 163 10.04 2.43 -6.81
N VAL A 164 10.21 1.42 -7.66
CA VAL A 164 10.39 0.02 -7.23
C VAL A 164 11.70 -0.16 -6.46
N LYS A 165 12.77 0.50 -6.91
CA LYS A 165 14.05 0.52 -6.18
C LYS A 165 13.91 1.22 -4.82
N ALA A 166 13.22 2.36 -4.76
CA ALA A 166 12.96 3.10 -3.52
C ALA A 166 12.16 2.28 -2.50
N ILE A 167 11.11 1.59 -2.94
CA ILE A 167 10.33 0.67 -2.10
C ILE A 167 11.22 -0.47 -1.58
N SER A 168 12.06 -1.04 -2.43
CA SER A 168 12.97 -2.14 -2.07
C SER A 168 13.97 -1.70 -1.01
N TYR A 169 14.64 -0.57 -1.21
CA TYR A 169 15.58 -0.01 -0.25
C TYR A 169 14.88 0.39 1.06
N THR A 170 13.67 0.93 0.99
CA THR A 170 12.87 1.24 2.18
C THR A 170 12.59 -0.02 3.00
N ALA A 171 12.13 -1.09 2.34
CA ALA A 171 11.83 -2.35 2.99
C ALA A 171 13.10 -2.99 3.60
N MET A 172 14.22 -2.98 2.88
CA MET A 172 15.52 -3.44 3.40
C MET A 172 15.98 -2.60 4.60
N GLY A 173 15.77 -1.28 4.57
CA GLY A 173 16.06 -0.38 5.67
C GLY A 173 15.26 -0.73 6.92
N CYS A 174 13.95 -0.99 6.78
CA CYS A 174 13.11 -1.44 7.89
C CYS A 174 13.60 -2.76 8.49
N ILE A 175 13.96 -3.75 7.65
CA ILE A 175 14.55 -5.01 8.12
C ILE A 175 15.83 -4.76 8.92
N HIS A 176 16.69 -3.84 8.45
CA HIS A 176 17.91 -3.50 9.17
C HIS A 176 17.63 -2.82 10.52
N VAL A 177 16.62 -1.94 10.61
CA VAL A 177 16.19 -1.34 11.89
C VAL A 177 15.72 -2.42 12.87
N GLU A 178 14.87 -3.35 12.41
CA GLU A 178 14.36 -4.45 13.25
C GLU A 178 15.48 -5.37 13.75
N ASN A 179 16.56 -5.50 12.96
CA ASN A 179 17.75 -6.27 13.32
C ASN A 179 18.84 -5.42 14.03
N ASP A 180 18.52 -4.21 14.49
CA ASP A 180 19.42 -3.27 15.18
C ASP A 180 20.68 -2.84 14.39
N ASN A 181 20.63 -2.99 13.07
CA ASN A 181 21.69 -2.64 12.12
C ASN A 181 21.49 -1.22 11.57
N LEU A 182 21.59 -0.23 12.46
CA LEU A 182 21.19 1.15 12.15
C LEU A 182 22.03 1.80 11.04
N GLU A 183 23.32 1.48 10.93
CA GLU A 183 24.19 2.02 9.88
C GLU A 183 23.74 1.57 8.48
N GLN A 184 23.43 0.28 8.32
CA GLN A 184 22.95 -0.30 7.07
C GLN A 184 21.54 0.19 6.75
N ALA A 185 20.68 0.36 7.78
CA ALA A 185 19.35 0.94 7.61
C ALA A 185 19.41 2.36 7.05
N LEU A 186 20.27 3.20 7.63
CA LEU A 186 20.50 4.57 7.17
C LEU A 186 20.97 4.60 5.72
N GLU A 187 21.89 3.73 5.33
CA GLU A 187 22.36 3.67 3.95
C GLU A 187 21.23 3.27 2.99
N CYS A 188 20.43 2.27 3.35
CA CYS A 188 19.26 1.88 2.57
C CYS A 188 18.28 3.06 2.40
N PHE A 189 17.97 3.80 3.46
CA PHE A 189 17.07 4.95 3.38
C PHE A 189 17.60 6.09 2.50
N LYS A 190 18.92 6.33 2.49
CA LYS A 190 19.53 7.27 1.54
C LYS A 190 19.37 6.81 0.11
N GLN A 191 19.65 5.54 -0.17
CA GLN A 191 19.46 4.98 -1.51
C GLN A 191 18.00 5.06 -1.95
N ALA A 192 17.05 4.80 -1.04
CA ALA A 192 15.62 4.96 -1.33
C ALA A 192 15.26 6.39 -1.73
N TYR A 193 15.78 7.38 -1.01
CA TYR A 193 15.57 8.80 -1.33
C TYR A 193 16.23 9.22 -2.65
N LEU A 194 17.41 8.68 -2.99
CA LEU A 194 18.09 8.97 -4.25
C LEU A 194 17.30 8.45 -5.47
N GLU A 195 16.66 7.28 -5.34
CA GLU A 195 15.94 6.64 -6.44
C GLU A 195 14.58 7.29 -6.74
N ASP A 196 13.81 7.65 -5.70
CA ASP A 196 12.53 8.35 -5.87
C ASP A 196 12.21 9.22 -4.63
N PRO A 197 12.65 10.50 -4.62
CA PRO A 197 12.38 11.42 -3.52
C PRO A 197 10.89 11.62 -3.26
N ALA A 198 10.06 11.67 -4.32
CA ALA A 198 8.62 11.91 -4.22
C ALA A 198 7.89 10.73 -3.56
N CYS A 199 8.38 9.50 -3.78
CA CYS A 199 7.82 8.30 -3.13
C CYS A 199 8.11 8.25 -1.63
N VAL A 200 9.22 8.82 -1.16
CA VAL A 200 9.60 8.79 0.25
C VAL A 200 9.31 10.11 0.98
N GLU A 201 8.94 11.17 0.26
CA GLU A 201 8.52 12.46 0.83
C GLU A 201 7.33 12.27 1.78
N GLY A 202 7.43 12.82 2.99
CA GLY A 202 6.42 12.66 4.06
C GLY A 202 6.61 11.45 4.96
N SER A 203 7.47 10.49 4.62
CA SER A 203 7.83 9.36 5.49
C SER A 203 9.06 9.65 6.36
N VAL A 204 9.26 8.86 7.43
CA VAL A 204 10.49 8.91 8.25
C VAL A 204 11.75 8.72 7.39
N VAL A 205 11.64 7.87 6.35
CA VAL A 205 12.71 7.62 5.36
C VAL A 205 13.07 8.89 4.60
N GLY A 206 12.08 9.66 4.15
CA GLY A 206 12.30 10.93 3.45
C GLY A 206 12.94 12.01 4.32
N GLN A 207 12.58 12.07 5.61
CA GLN A 207 13.19 13.01 6.56
C GLN A 207 14.65 12.67 6.85
N VAL A 208 14.96 11.38 6.95
CA VAL A 208 16.33 10.87 7.15
C VAL A 208 17.18 11.12 5.91
N GLY A 209 16.68 10.80 4.71
CA GLY A 209 17.39 11.03 3.45
C GLY A 209 17.73 12.50 3.23
N LYS A 210 16.77 13.40 3.46
CA LYS A 210 16.96 14.86 3.32
C LYS A 210 17.99 15.45 4.28
N ARG A 211 18.15 14.87 5.48
CA ARG A 211 19.07 15.38 6.52
C ARG A 211 20.53 14.93 6.32
N LEU A 212 20.74 13.92 5.48
CA LEU A 212 22.04 13.27 5.29
C LEU A 212 22.73 13.63 3.96
N MET A 213 22.11 14.49 3.16
CA MET A 213 22.72 15.15 1.99
C MET A 213 23.14 16.58 2.35
#